data_AF-A0AB33EWL0-F1
#
_entry.id   AF-A0AB33EWL0-F1
#
_cell.length_a   1.000
_cell.length_b   1.000
_cell.length_c   1.000
_cell.angle_alpha   90.00
_cell.angle_beta   90.00
_cell.angle_gamma   90.00
#
_symmetry.space_group_name_H-M   'P 1'
#
loop_
_entity.id
_entity.type
_entity.pdbx_description
1 polymer ?
#
loop_
_entity_poly.entity_id
_entity_poly.type
_entity_poly.pdbx_seq_one_letter_code
_entity_poly.pdbx_strand_id
1 'polypeptide(L)' 'MQEWTTVERLTLVNIVDGWFCLDLPVLIEAGQSYWIDREANELRIDRGDGWISRIPRAPSSPDQPR' A
#
# COMPACT_ATOMS: atom_id res chain seq x y z
N MET A 1 14.23 -8.92 1.02
CA MET A 1 14.42 -7.64 1.72
C MET A 1 13.12 -6.88 1.57
N GLN A 2 12.45 -6.53 2.66
CA GLN A 2 11.20 -5.80 2.62
C GLN A 2 11.55 -4.31 2.62
N GLU A 3 11.18 -3.60 1.56
CA GLU A 3 11.43 -2.16 1.46
C GLU A 3 10.23 -1.44 2.09
N TRP A 4 10.49 -0.77 3.22
CA TRP A 4 9.54 0.10 3.90
C TRP A 4 9.74 1.54 3.46
N THR A 5 8.63 2.22 3.18
CA THR A 5 8.58 3.64 2.83
C THR A 5 7.83 4.39 3.91
N THR A 6 8.50 5.32 4.57
CA THR A 6 7.87 6.29 5.48
C THR A 6 7.41 7.50 4.68
N VAL A 7 6.21 7.96 4.97
CA VAL A 7 5.58 9.04 4.21
C VAL A 7 5.77 10.36 4.95
N GLU A 8 6.38 11.35 4.30
CA GLU A 8 6.68 12.66 4.91
C GLU A 8 5.45 13.58 4.97
N ARG A 9 4.42 13.28 4.18
CA ARG A 9 3.20 14.09 4.01
C ARG A 9 2.01 13.18 3.71
N LEU A 10 0.80 13.68 3.94
CA LEU A 10 -0.42 12.99 3.53
C LEU A 10 -0.34 12.54 2.07
N THR A 11 -0.41 11.24 1.83
CA THR A 11 -0.26 10.64 0.50
C THR A 11 -1.42 9.72 0.21
N LEU A 12 -2.03 9.91 -0.96
CA LEU A 12 -3.02 9.00 -1.49
C LEU A 12 -2.31 7.96 -2.37
N VAL A 13 -2.33 6.70 -1.93
CA VAL A 13 -1.69 5.60 -2.63
C VAL A 13 -2.73 4.79 -3.39
N ASN A 14 -2.56 4.66 -4.70
CA ASN A 14 -3.36 3.78 -5.55
C ASN A 14 -2.53 2.67 -6.21
N ILE A 15 -1.27 2.98 -6.52
CA ILE A 15 -0.31 2.05 -7.14
C ILE A 15 1.00 2.17 -6.38
N VAL A 16 1.58 1.03 -6.00
CA VAL A 16 2.89 0.93 -5.35
C VAL A 16 3.85 0.19 -6.27
N ASP A 17 5.10 0.65 -6.34
CA ASP A 17 6.17 0.10 -7.20
C ASP A 17 5.82 0.00 -8.71
N GLY A 18 4.77 0.68 -9.17
CA GLY A 18 4.31 0.65 -10.56
C GLY A 18 3.59 -0.65 -10.99
N TRP A 19 3.35 -1.60 -10.09
CA TRP A 19 2.67 -2.87 -10.42
C TRP A 19 1.65 -3.33 -9.38
N PHE A 20 1.71 -2.80 -8.15
CA PHE A 20 0.81 -3.18 -7.07
C PHE A 20 -0.37 -2.20 -7.01
N CYS A 21 -1.43 -2.50 -7.74
CA CYS A 21 -2.65 -1.70 -7.75
C CYS A 21 -3.56 -2.09 -6.56
N LEU A 22 -4.12 -1.08 -5.90
CA LEU A 22 -5.17 -1.23 -4.90
C LEU A 22 -6.55 -1.16 -5.56
N ASP A 23 -7.54 -1.81 -4.94
CA ASP A 23 -8.94 -1.75 -5.41
C ASP A 23 -9.53 -0.35 -5.20
N LEU A 24 -9.23 0.22 -4.03
CA LEU A 24 -9.54 1.60 -3.69
C LEU A 24 -8.27 2.30 -3.24
N PRO A 25 -8.09 3.59 -3.61
CA PRO A 25 -6.95 4.35 -3.15
C PRO A 25 -7.01 4.52 -1.63
N VAL A 26 -5.85 4.41 -0.98
CA VAL A 26 -5.73 4.48 0.48
C VAL A 26 -4.92 5.70 0.88
N LEU A 27 -5.45 6.45 1.84
CA LEU A 27 -4.76 7.57 2.44
C LEU A 27 -3.72 7.06 3.45
N ILE A 28 -2.51 7.62 3.41
CA ILE A 28 -1.44 7.36 4.37
C ILE A 28 -0.99 8.70 4.94
N GLU A 29 -1.04 8.84 6.25
CA GLU A 29 -0.71 10.10 6.93
C GLU A 29 0.80 10.31 7.05
N ALA A 30 1.19 11.56 7.33
CA ALA A 30 2.59 11.88 7.58
C ALA A 30 3.12 11.11 8.80
N GLY A 31 4.33 10.54 8.69
CA GLY A 31 4.96 9.71 9.71
C GLY A 31 4.53 8.24 9.68
N GLN A 32 3.46 7.89 8.97
CA GLN A 32 3.08 6.48 8.74
C GLN A 32 4.03 5.83 7.73
N SER A 33 4.13 4.51 7.79
CA SER A 33 5.00 3.75 6.89
C SER A 33 4.24 2.64 6.20
N TYR A 34 4.63 2.27 4.99
CA TYR A 34 4.02 1.16 4.26
C TYR A 34 5.05 0.29 3.55
N TRP A 35 4.66 -0.94 3.24
CA TRP A 35 5.44 -1.88 2.45
C TRP A 35 4.53 -2.92 1.79
N ILE A 36 5.02 -3.54 0.72
CA ILE A 36 4.34 -4.68 0.09
C ILE A 36 4.81 -5.96 0.78
N ASP A 37 3.87 -6.70 1.36
CA ASP A 37 4.06 -8.09 1.75
C ASP A 37 3.82 -8.98 0.51
N ARG A 38 4.91 -9.45 -0.10
CA ARG A 38 4.84 -10.21 -1.36
C ARG A 38 4.29 -11.62 -1.18
N GLU A 39 4.41 -12.20 0.01
CA GLU A 39 3.90 -13.55 0.30
C GLU A 39 2.38 -13.54 0.44
N ALA A 40 1.83 -12.56 1.15
CA ALA A 40 0.39 -12.35 1.28
C ALA A 40 -0.22 -11.59 0.10
N ASN A 41 0.60 -10.96 -0.76
CA ASN A 41 0.16 -10.07 -1.84
C ASN A 41 -0.72 -8.91 -1.32
N GLU A 42 -0.28 -8.30 -0.22
CA GLU A 42 -0.97 -7.23 0.51
C GLU A 42 -0.06 -6.00 0.68
N LEU A 43 -0.64 -4.81 0.60
CA LEU A 43 -0.02 -3.60 1.12
C LEU A 43 -0.26 -3.55 2.63
N ARG A 44 0.81 -3.47 3.41
CA ARG A 44 0.76 -3.22 4.84
C ARG A 44 1.10 -1.78 5.12
N ILE A 45 0.32 -1.16 6.00
CA ILE A 45 0.51 0.23 6.42
C ILE A 45 0.60 0.23 7.93
N ASP A 46 1.76 0.58 8.46
CA ASP A 46 1.93 0.96 9.86
C ASP A 46 1.29 2.33 10.09
N ARG A 47 0.21 2.34 10.87
CA ARG A 47 -0.54 3.56 11.17
C ARG A 47 0.03 4.33 12.36
N GLY A 48 1.11 3.85 12.97
CA GLY A 48 1.50 4.23 14.33
C GLY A 48 0.80 3.39 15.39
N ASP A 49 1.24 3.55 16.64
CA ASP A 49 0.62 2.94 17.83
C ASP A 49 0.51 1.40 17.80
N GLY A 50 1.35 0.74 17.00
CA GLY A 50 1.36 -0.71 16.82
C GLY A 50 0.21 -1.26 15.95
N TRP A 51 -0.55 -0.39 15.28
CA TRP A 51 -1.63 -0.80 14.40
C TRP A 51 -1.17 -0.94 12.94
N ILE A 52 -1.38 -2.13 12.37
CA ILE A 52 -1.09 -2.41 10.96
C ILE A 52 -2.40 -2.57 10.18
N SER A 53 -2.64 -1.70 9.20
CA SER A 53 -3.68 -1.91 8.19
C SER A 53 -3.17 -2.85 7.10
N ARG A 54 -4.02 -3.78 6.65
CA ARG A 54 -3.71 -4.75 5.60
C ARG A 54 -4.68 -4.56 4.45
N ILE A 55 -4.17 -4.23 3.28
CA ILE A 55 -4.96 -3.95 2.09
C ILE A 55 -4.57 -4.95 1.01
N PRO A 56 -5.48 -5.84 0.57
CA PRO A 56 -5.17 -6.78 -0.50
C PRO A 56 -4.93 -6.03 -1.80
N ARG A 57 -4.08 -6.62 -2.66
CA ARG A 57 -3.97 -6.17 -4.05
C ARG A 57 -5.34 -6.27 -4.73
N ALA A 58 -5.64 -5.32 -5.62
CA ALA A 58 -6.79 -5.46 -6.51
C ALA A 58 -6.74 -6.81 -7.25
N PRO A 59 -7.89 -7.49 -7.43
CA PRO A 59 -7.93 -8.64 -8.31
C PRO A 59 -7.46 -8.21 -9.70
N SER A 60 -6.64 -9.02 -10.35
CA SER A 60 -6.22 -8.80 -11.73
C SER A 60 -7.43 -8.85 -12.66
N SER A 61 -8.15 -7.73 -12.78
CA SER A 61 -9.23 -7.59 -13.74
C SER A 61 -8.60 -7.21 -15.08
N PRO A 62 -8.97 -7.87 -16.20
CA PRO A 62 -8.43 -7.55 -17.52
C PRO A 62 -8.75 -6.12 -17.99
N ASP A 63 -9.55 -5.37 -17.23
CA ASP A 63 -10.07 -4.03 -17.54
C ASP A 63 -9.32 -2.89 -16.81
N GLN A 64 -8.28 -3.16 -16.02
CA GLN A 64 -7.50 -2.04 -15.44
C GLN A 64 -6.61 -1.38 -16.51
N PRO A 65 -6.74 -0.06 -16.75
CA PRO A 65 -5.88 0.64 -17.69
C PRO A 65 -4.43 0.60 -17.21
N ARG A 66 -3.54 0.30 -18.16
CA ARG A 66 -2.07 0.28 -18.01
C ARG A 66 -1.49 1.65 -17.68
#